data_AF-A0A7K9HJN4-F1
#
_entry.id   AF-A0A7K9HJN4-F1
#
_cell.length_a   1.000
_cell.length_b   1.000
_cell.length_c   1.000
_cell.angle_alpha   90.00
_cell.angle_beta   90.00
_cell.angle_gamma   90.00
#
_symmetry.space_group_name_H-M   'P 1'
#
loop_
_entity.id
_entity.type
_entity.pdbx_description
1 polymer ?
#
loop_
_entity_poly.entity_id
_entity_poly.type
_entity_poly.pdbx_seq_one_letter_code
_entity_poly.pdbx_strand_id
1 'polypeptide(L)'
;GIPSTSAEDAAVAKNLGIPFTEVIETLPNGLEKVINSAEITGMTRQEALKAVTKQAKNRRLGGDLTSDKLRDWLISRQRYWGTPIPVIHCQTCGTVAVPYEDLPVVLPNVTTFTGKGASPLETAAEWVNCSCPR
;
A
#
# COMPACT_ATOMS: atom_id res chain seq x y z
N GLY A 1 16.45 2.38 6.20
CA GLY A 1 16.37 1.43 7.32
C GLY A 1 16.91 2.05 8.60
N ILE A 2 16.58 1.47 9.76
CA ILE A 2 17.15 1.80 11.07
C ILE A 2 17.87 0.55 11.60
N PRO A 3 19.16 0.34 11.23
CA PRO A 3 19.92 -0.87 11.53
C PRO A 3 19.94 -1.28 13.01
N SER A 4 20.01 -0.31 13.93
CA SER A 4 20.03 -0.56 15.38
C SER A 4 18.76 -1.21 15.94
N THR A 5 17.66 -1.21 15.18
CA THR A 5 16.35 -1.73 15.65
C THR A 5 15.73 -2.76 14.72
N SER A 6 16.33 -3.00 13.56
CA SER A 6 15.84 -3.89 12.51
C SER A 6 16.95 -4.80 12.04
N ALA A 7 16.79 -6.12 12.24
CA ALA A 7 17.79 -7.12 11.85
C ALA A 7 18.05 -7.13 10.33
N GLU A 8 17.01 -6.89 9.54
CA GLU A 8 17.12 -6.79 8.07
C GLU A 8 17.97 -5.59 7.67
N ASP A 9 17.70 -4.42 8.26
CA ASP A 9 18.46 -3.20 8.01
C ASP A 9 19.92 -3.34 8.50
N ALA A 10 20.14 -4.03 9.63
CA ALA A 10 21.46 -4.34 10.16
C ALA A 10 22.28 -5.21 9.20
N ALA A 11 21.65 -6.25 8.61
CA ALA A 11 22.29 -7.11 7.63
C ALA A 11 22.70 -6.31 6.38
N VAL A 12 21.82 -5.44 5.87
CA VAL A 12 22.11 -4.57 4.73
C VAL A 12 23.26 -3.60 5.06
N ALA A 13 23.22 -2.93 6.21
CA ALA A 13 24.26 -2.01 6.63
C ALA A 13 25.62 -2.70 6.77
N LYS A 14 25.65 -3.90 7.36
CA LYS A 14 26.87 -4.72 7.48
C LYS A 14 27.44 -5.12 6.12
N ASN A 15 26.58 -5.56 5.20
CA ASN A 15 27.01 -5.97 3.86
C ASN A 15 27.56 -4.81 3.04
N LEU A 16 27.02 -3.60 3.23
CA LEU A 16 27.44 -2.39 2.52
C LEU A 16 28.53 -1.60 3.27
N GLY A 17 28.96 -2.05 4.45
CA GLY A 17 29.93 -1.34 5.28
C GLY A 17 29.44 0.02 5.79
N ILE A 18 28.13 0.20 5.93
CA ILE A 18 27.53 1.45 6.41
C ILE A 18 27.58 1.47 7.95
N PRO A 19 28.26 2.45 8.57
CA PRO A 19 28.27 2.57 10.02
C PRO A 19 26.90 3.01 10.53
N PHE A 20 26.52 2.52 11.72
CA PHE A 20 25.31 2.97 12.40
C PHE A 20 25.54 3.04 13.92
N THR A 21 24.67 3.77 14.61
CA THR A 21 24.75 4.01 16.05
C THR A 21 23.55 3.40 16.74
N GLU A 22 23.77 2.83 17.93
CA GLU A 22 22.69 2.32 18.77
C GLU A 22 21.85 3.46 19.36
N VAL A 23 20.53 3.31 19.27
CA VAL A 23 19.54 4.27 19.79
C VAL A 23 18.60 3.67 20.83
N ILE A 24 18.69 2.37 21.07
CA ILE A 24 17.94 1.67 22.12
C ILE A 24 18.92 0.89 22.99
N GLU A 25 18.75 0.98 24.30
CA GLU A 25 19.43 0.15 25.29
C GLU A 25 18.39 -0.74 25.99
N THR A 26 18.68 -2.04 26.08
CA THR A 26 17.88 -3.00 26.84
C THR A 26 18.49 -3.20 28.22
N LEU A 27 17.73 -2.85 29.25
CA LEU A 27 18.14 -2.97 30.65
C LEU A 27 18.05 -4.43 31.15
N PRO A 28 18.72 -4.79 32.26
CA PRO A 28 18.70 -6.15 32.81
C PRO A 28 17.31 -6.67 33.18
N ASN A 29 16.36 -5.77 33.44
CA ASN A 29 14.96 -6.10 33.73
C ASN A 29 14.11 -6.28 32.45
N GLY A 30 14.71 -6.23 31.27
CA GLY A 30 14.05 -6.36 29.97
C GLY A 30 13.37 -5.09 29.47
N LEU A 31 13.45 -3.97 30.20
CA LEU A 31 12.89 -2.69 29.73
C LEU A 31 13.83 -2.00 28.74
N GLU A 32 13.25 -1.34 27.73
CA GLU A 32 13.99 -0.58 26.73
C GLU A 32 13.97 0.93 27.04
N LYS A 33 15.12 1.57 26.88
CA LYS A 33 15.27 3.03 26.93
C LYS A 33 15.93 3.55 25.66
N VAL A 34 15.56 4.77 25.28
CA VAL A 34 16.18 5.46 24.15
C VAL A 34 17.51 6.08 24.58
N ILE A 35 18.56 5.89 23.78
CA ILE A 35 19.90 6.46 23.99
C ILE A 35 20.33 7.27 22.76
N ASN A 36 21.38 8.09 22.90
CA ASN A 36 22.00 8.85 21.80
C ASN A 36 21.01 9.68 20.94
N SER A 37 19.93 10.19 21.55
CA SER A 37 18.80 10.77 20.83
C SER A 37 18.41 12.16 21.35
N ALA A 38 19.38 12.98 21.76
CA ALA A 38 19.17 14.34 22.26
C ALA A 38 18.12 14.41 23.38
N GLU A 39 17.10 15.29 23.25
CA GLU A 39 16.08 15.59 24.27
C GLU A 39 15.23 14.38 24.72
N ILE A 40 15.17 13.31 23.93
CA ILE A 40 14.40 12.09 24.27
C ILE A 40 15.27 10.99 24.88
N THR A 41 16.56 11.25 25.10
CA THR A 41 17.47 10.30 25.74
C THR A 41 17.02 9.97 27.17
N GLY A 42 17.00 8.69 27.51
CA GLY A 42 16.56 8.17 28.82
C GLY A 42 15.06 7.87 28.93
N MET A 43 14.25 8.33 27.97
CA MET A 43 12.81 8.02 27.93
C MET A 43 12.57 6.54 27.58
N THR A 44 11.45 6.00 28.06
CA THR A 44 10.97 4.70 27.55
C THR A 44 10.53 4.83 26.10
N ARG A 45 10.47 3.71 25.37
CA ARG A 45 10.05 3.70 23.96
C ARG A 45 8.67 4.33 23.74
N GLN A 46 7.71 4.10 24.63
CA GLN A 46 6.36 4.67 24.53
C GLN A 46 6.34 6.18 24.75
N GLU A 47 7.12 6.67 25.72
CA GLU A 47 7.24 8.11 25.99
C GLU A 47 7.95 8.82 24.84
N ALA A 48 9.07 8.24 24.36
CA ALA A 48 9.82 8.76 23.23
C ALA A 48 8.96 8.85 21.97
N LEU A 49 8.15 7.83 21.67
CA LEU A 49 7.22 7.87 20.54
C LEU A 49 6.27 9.06 20.64
N LYS A 50 5.63 9.26 21.80
CA LYS A 50 4.71 10.38 22.02
C LYS A 50 5.42 11.73 21.90
N ALA A 51 6.62 11.86 22.46
CA ALA A 51 7.43 13.08 22.40
C ALA A 51 7.84 13.42 20.96
N VAL A 52 8.42 12.48 20.22
CA VAL A 52 8.86 12.65 18.82
C VAL A 52 7.67 13.01 17.93
N THR A 53 6.56 12.29 18.06
CA THR A 53 5.34 12.53 17.31
C THR A 53 4.81 13.95 17.53
N LYS A 54 4.79 14.41 18.79
CA LYS A 54 4.40 15.78 19.15
C LYS A 54 5.37 16.82 18.58
N GLN A 55 6.67 16.59 18.67
CA GLN A 55 7.68 17.49 18.09
C GLN A 55 7.54 17.60 16.57
N ALA A 56 7.35 16.47 15.87
CA ALA A 56 7.15 16.44 14.43
C ALA A 56 5.90 17.24 14.01
N LYS A 57 4.78 17.08 14.73
CA LYS A 57 3.56 17.86 14.50
C LYS A 57 3.79 19.36 14.67
N ASN A 58 4.43 19.76 15.77
CA ASN A 58 4.74 21.16 16.05
C ASN A 58 5.63 21.81 14.98
N ARG A 59 6.56 21.03 14.40
CA ARG A 59 7.45 21.48 13.32
C ARG A 59 6.82 21.35 11.93
N ARG A 60 5.59 20.83 11.82
CA ARG A 60 4.89 20.54 10.55
C ARG A 60 5.67 19.59 9.64
N LEU A 61 6.34 18.61 10.23
CA LEU A 61 7.12 17.56 9.55
C LEU A 61 6.38 16.21 9.47
N GLY A 62 5.08 16.20 9.80
CA GLY A 62 4.26 14.99 9.94
C GLY A 62 4.02 14.62 11.40
N GLY A 63 4.15 13.33 11.73
CA GLY A 63 3.87 12.81 13.08
C GLY A 63 2.46 12.23 13.22
N ASP A 64 1.82 11.79 12.14
CA ASP A 64 0.61 10.98 12.25
C ASP A 64 0.98 9.50 12.19
N LEU A 65 0.34 8.70 13.03
CA LEU A 65 0.56 7.26 13.05
C LEU A 65 -0.06 6.64 11.79
N THR A 66 0.76 5.93 11.02
CA THR A 66 0.31 5.17 9.85
C THR A 66 0.41 3.68 10.11
N SER A 67 -0.54 2.90 9.61
CA SER A 67 -0.44 1.44 9.60
C SER A 67 0.30 0.98 8.35
N ASP A 68 1.36 0.21 8.54
CA ASP A 68 2.14 -0.43 7.48
C ASP A 68 1.58 -1.81 7.08
N LYS A 69 0.54 -2.31 7.75
CA LYS A 69 -0.03 -3.65 7.50
C LYS A 69 -1.21 -3.63 6.54
N LEU A 70 -2.03 -2.59 6.60
CA LEU A 70 -3.16 -2.45 5.71
C LEU A 70 -2.67 -2.12 4.30
N ARG A 71 -3.26 -2.79 3.32
CA ARG A 71 -3.03 -2.59 1.89
C ARG A 71 -4.37 -2.37 1.23
N ASP A 72 -4.37 -1.62 0.15
CA ASP A 72 -5.58 -1.44 -0.65
C ASP A 72 -6.09 -2.78 -1.15
N TRP A 73 -7.41 -2.89 -1.25
CA TRP A 73 -8.04 -4.12 -1.69
C TRP A 73 -8.00 -4.21 -3.21
N LEU A 74 -7.13 -5.09 -3.72
CA LEU A 74 -7.11 -5.42 -5.14
C LEU A 74 -8.35 -6.26 -5.46
N ILE A 75 -9.37 -5.64 -6.08
CA ILE A 75 -10.64 -6.28 -6.43
C ILE A 75 -10.68 -6.85 -7.86
N SER A 76 -9.95 -6.24 -8.80
CA SER A 76 -9.96 -6.64 -10.21
C SER A 76 -9.32 -8.02 -10.42
N ARG A 77 -9.89 -8.84 -11.32
CA ARG A 77 -9.38 -10.19 -11.62
C ARG A 77 -9.36 -10.42 -13.13
N GLN A 78 -8.30 -11.05 -13.63
CA GLN A 78 -8.19 -11.49 -15.03
C GLN A 78 -8.89 -12.86 -15.18
N ARG A 79 -10.19 -12.91 -14.89
CA ARG A 79 -11.01 -14.12 -14.94
C ARG A 79 -12.33 -13.79 -15.64
N TYR A 80 -12.88 -14.77 -16.36
CA TYR A 80 -14.19 -14.64 -16.98
C TYR A 80 -15.33 -14.67 -15.95
N TRP A 81 -15.33 -15.67 -15.07
CA TRP A 81 -16.45 -15.90 -14.16
C TRP A 81 -16.42 -14.97 -12.94
N GLY A 82 -16.98 -13.77 -13.12
CA GLY A 82 -17.12 -12.74 -12.10
C GLY A 82 -18.00 -11.60 -12.58
N THR A 83 -18.31 -10.65 -11.69
CA THR A 83 -19.10 -9.46 -12.03
C THR A 83 -18.27 -8.51 -12.89
N PRO A 84 -18.75 -8.11 -14.08
CA PRO A 84 -18.09 -7.07 -14.86
C PRO A 84 -17.97 -5.76 -14.08
N ILE A 85 -16.80 -5.11 -14.18
CA ILE A 85 -16.55 -3.82 -13.54
C ILE A 85 -17.25 -2.73 -14.39
N PRO A 86 -18.17 -1.92 -13.83
CA PRO A 86 -18.98 -0.96 -14.58
C PRO A 86 -18.20 0.31 -14.91
N VAL A 87 -17.13 0.15 -15.69
CA VAL A 87 -16.20 1.20 -16.08
C VAL A 87 -15.93 1.10 -17.58
N ILE A 88 -16.07 2.23 -18.27
CA ILE A 88 -15.80 2.41 -19.69
C ILE A 88 -14.49 3.20 -19.84
N HIS A 89 -13.62 2.76 -20.75
CA HIS A 89 -12.40 3.48 -21.11
C HIS A 89 -12.62 4.24 -22.42
N CYS A 90 -12.74 5.56 -22.34
CA CYS A 90 -12.85 6.45 -23.49
C CYS A 90 -11.50 7.09 -23.82
N GLN A 91 -11.14 7.14 -25.11
CA GLN A 91 -9.87 7.74 -25.57
C GLN A 91 -9.79 9.25 -25.31
N THR A 92 -10.93 9.94 -25.26
CA THR A 92 -11.00 11.39 -25.03
C THR A 92 -11.27 11.74 -23.56
N CYS A 93 -12.20 11.03 -22.92
CA CYS A 93 -12.66 11.35 -21.56
C CYS A 93 -11.91 10.59 -20.44
N GLY A 94 -11.13 9.56 -20.78
CA GLY A 94 -10.48 8.67 -19.81
C GLY A 94 -11.44 7.62 -19.22
N THR A 95 -11.29 7.33 -17.94
CA THR A 95 -12.09 6.33 -17.22
C THR A 95 -13.43 6.93 -16.79
N VAL A 96 -14.53 6.37 -17.30
CA VAL A 96 -15.89 6.84 -17.04
C VAL A 96 -16.72 5.70 -16.45
N ALA A 97 -17.57 5.99 -15.46
CA ALA A 97 -18.49 4.99 -14.93
C ALA A 97 -19.66 4.73 -15.89
N VAL A 98 -20.15 3.50 -15.92
CA VAL A 98 -21.42 3.18 -16.60
C VAL A 98 -22.57 3.91 -15.87
N PRO A 99 -23.53 4.53 -16.58
CA PRO A 99 -24.71 5.14 -15.97
C PRO A 99 -25.50 4.15 -15.10
N TYR A 100 -26.18 4.63 -14.07
CA TYR A 100 -26.87 3.76 -13.11
C TYR A 100 -28.04 3.01 -13.77
N GLU A 101 -28.72 3.68 -14.69
CA GLU A 101 -29.82 3.17 -15.51
C GLU A 101 -29.40 2.05 -16.48
N ASP A 102 -28.12 2.01 -16.86
CA ASP A 102 -27.56 0.99 -17.76
C ASP A 102 -27.01 -0.23 -17.00
N LEU A 103 -27.14 -0.24 -15.66
CA LEU A 103 -26.80 -1.41 -14.85
C LEU A 103 -27.93 -2.45 -14.88
N PRO A 104 -27.61 -3.76 -14.84
CA PRO A 104 -26.27 -4.32 -14.71
C PRO A 104 -25.51 -4.43 -16.04
N VAL A 105 -24.18 -4.29 -15.98
CA VAL A 105 -23.31 -4.72 -17.08
C VAL A 105 -23.31 -6.25 -17.12
N VAL A 106 -24.00 -6.83 -18.09
CA VAL A 106 -24.17 -8.27 -18.23
C VAL A 106 -22.88 -8.92 -18.71
N LEU A 107 -22.48 -10.03 -18.10
CA LEU A 107 -21.33 -10.83 -18.54
C LEU A 107 -21.62 -11.45 -19.92
N PRO A 108 -20.77 -11.25 -20.95
CA PRO A 108 -21.03 -11.78 -22.28
C PRO A 108 -20.78 -13.28 -22.32
N ASN A 109 -21.39 -13.99 -23.27
CA ASN A 109 -21.11 -15.41 -23.46
C ASN A 109 -19.82 -15.57 -24.28
N VAL A 110 -18.78 -16.15 -23.68
CA VAL A 110 -17.49 -16.42 -24.35
C VAL A 110 -17.30 -17.93 -24.47
N THR A 111 -16.93 -18.42 -25.65
CA THR A 111 -16.77 -19.85 -25.95
C THR A 111 -15.33 -20.36 -25.83
N THR A 112 -14.35 -19.46 -25.88
CA THR A 112 -12.93 -19.82 -25.92
C THR A 112 -12.22 -19.41 -24.65
N PHE A 113 -11.69 -20.40 -23.92
CA PHE A 113 -10.93 -20.20 -22.68
C PHE A 113 -9.51 -20.73 -22.86
N THR A 114 -8.52 -19.83 -22.91
CA THR A 114 -7.11 -20.20 -23.07
C THR A 114 -6.48 -20.68 -21.75
N GLY A 115 -7.08 -20.34 -20.61
CA GLY A 115 -6.59 -20.69 -19.26
C GLY A 115 -5.28 -19.99 -18.84
N LYS A 116 -4.71 -19.14 -19.70
CA LYS A 116 -3.45 -18.42 -19.48
C LYS A 116 -3.53 -17.03 -20.10
N GLY A 117 -2.98 -16.02 -19.42
CA GLY A 117 -2.83 -14.67 -19.95
C GLY A 117 -3.96 -13.72 -19.57
N ALA A 118 -4.38 -12.90 -20.53
CA ALA A 118 -5.37 -11.83 -20.35
C ALA A 118 -6.79 -12.36 -20.09
N SER A 119 -7.69 -11.44 -19.72
CA SER A 119 -9.09 -11.79 -19.45
C SER A 119 -9.75 -12.36 -20.71
N PRO A 120 -10.49 -13.49 -20.63
CA PRO A 120 -11.23 -14.02 -21.78
C PRO A 120 -12.22 -13.03 -22.40
N LEU A 121 -12.63 -12.01 -21.63
CA LEU A 121 -13.52 -10.93 -22.10
C LEU A 121 -12.88 -10.06 -23.19
N GLU A 122 -11.56 -10.02 -23.30
CA GLU A 122 -10.86 -9.27 -24.35
C GLU A 122 -11.24 -9.74 -25.76
N THR A 123 -11.58 -11.02 -25.90
CA THR A 123 -12.00 -11.59 -27.18
C THR A 123 -13.46 -11.28 -27.55
N ALA A 124 -14.26 -10.77 -26.60
CA ALA A 124 -15.65 -10.42 -26.82
C ALA A 124 -15.77 -8.99 -27.39
N ALA A 125 -15.38 -8.81 -28.66
CA ALA A 125 -15.32 -7.51 -29.32
C ALA A 125 -16.63 -6.71 -29.23
N GLU A 126 -17.78 -7.38 -29.37
CA GLU A 126 -19.11 -6.74 -29.28
C GLU A 126 -19.45 -6.25 -27.87
N TRP A 127 -18.79 -6.78 -26.84
CA TRP A 127 -19.02 -6.43 -25.45
C TRP A 127 -18.04 -5.37 -24.94
N VAL A 128 -16.76 -5.45 -25.32
CA VAL A 128 -15.74 -4.47 -24.88
C VAL A 128 -15.88 -3.11 -25.59
N ASN A 129 -16.48 -3.09 -26.78
CA ASN A 129 -16.70 -1.87 -27.55
C ASN A 129 -18.08 -1.29 -27.24
N CYS A 130 -18.12 -0.07 -26.70
CA CYS A 130 -19.35 0.65 -26.41
C CYS A 130 -19.17 2.15 -26.66
N SER A 131 -20.30 2.88 -26.70
CA SER A 131 -20.27 4.34 -26.81
C SER A 131 -19.94 4.98 -25.46
N CYS A 132 -19.24 6.11 -25.48
CA CYS A 132 -19.02 6.88 -24.26
C CYS A 132 -20.34 7.53 -23.83
N PRO A 133 -20.74 7.43 -22.54
CA PRO A 133 -21.96 8.06 -22.04
C PRO A 133 -21.81 9.58 -21.81
N ARG A 134 -20.65 10.16 -22.13
CA ARG A 134 -20.33 11.59 -21.98
C ARG A 134 -20.09 12.23 -23.34
#